data_AF-A0A8J5CS57-F1
#
_entry.id   AF-A0A8J5CS57-F1
#
_cell.length_a   1.000
_cell.length_b   1.000
_cell.length_c   1.000
_cell.angle_alpha   90.00
_cell.angle_beta   90.00
_cell.angle_gamma   90.00
#
_symmetry.space_group_name_H-M   'P 1'
#
loop_
_entity.id
_entity.type
_entity.pdbx_description
1 polymer ?
#
loop_
_entity_poly.entity_id
_entity_poly.type
_entity_poly.pdbx_seq_one_letter_code
_entity_poly.pdbx_strand_id
1 'polypeptide(L)'
;MTRVYYKEAVGAFVVFDVTRAQTFDAVTKWKTDLDTKVTLADGSSIPTVLLANKCDQPKEGVVNNPARMDDYCRERGFSGWFETSAKENINIDEASRFLVNRILNNEKQGMMLTESLDADKFSVDGKAKPAEKSGCAC
;
A
#
# COMPACT_ATOMS: atom_id res chain seq x y z
N MET A 1 2.14 17.60 11.49
CA MET A 1 3.51 17.24 11.88
C MET A 1 4.00 15.93 11.23
N THR A 2 3.15 14.91 10.98
CA THR A 2 3.60 13.63 10.39
C THR A 2 3.80 13.58 8.86
N ARG A 3 3.17 14.48 8.10
CA ARG A 3 3.14 14.44 6.61
C ARG A 3 4.53 14.40 5.94
N VAL A 4 5.54 15.02 6.55
CA VAL A 4 6.92 15.03 6.00
C VAL A 4 7.55 13.64 6.09
N TYR A 5 7.22 12.84 7.11
CA TYR A 5 7.81 11.51 7.34
C TYR A 5 7.20 10.42 6.45
N TYR A 6 6.02 10.65 5.89
CA TYR A 6 5.34 9.70 5.00
C TYR A 6 5.58 9.98 3.52
N LYS A 7 6.29 11.08 3.22
CA LYS A 7 6.51 11.50 1.84
C LYS A 7 7.21 10.37 1.07
N GLU A 8 6.62 9.98 -0.05
CA GLU A 8 7.13 8.93 -0.95
C GLU A 8 7.28 7.55 -0.28
N ALA A 9 6.60 7.31 0.84
CA ALA A 9 6.55 5.96 1.42
C ALA A 9 5.81 5.02 0.46
N VAL A 10 6.41 3.86 0.19
CA VAL A 10 5.83 2.82 -0.69
C VAL A 10 5.23 1.65 0.07
N GLY A 11 5.43 1.59 1.39
CA GLY A 11 4.83 0.61 2.29
C GLY A 11 5.08 0.97 3.75
N ALA A 12 4.31 0.36 4.66
CA ALA A 12 4.38 0.69 6.07
C ALA A 12 4.14 -0.51 6.99
N PHE A 13 4.76 -0.45 8.18
CA PHE A 13 4.36 -1.26 9.33
C PHE A 13 3.61 -0.39 10.33
N VAL A 14 2.47 -0.88 10.79
CA VAL A 14 1.80 -0.32 11.97
C VAL A 14 1.99 -1.32 13.10
N VAL A 15 2.54 -0.86 14.22
CA VAL A 15 2.96 -1.74 15.31
C VAL A 15 2.15 -1.42 16.56
N PHE A 16 1.69 -2.47 17.24
CA PHE A 16 1.13 -2.34 18.57
C PHE A 16 1.75 -3.40 19.50
N ASP A 17 1.51 -3.23 20.79
CA ASP A 17 2.06 -4.05 21.85
C ASP A 17 1.00 -5.03 22.34
N VAL A 18 1.27 -6.33 22.25
CA VAL A 18 0.30 -7.37 22.62
C VAL A 18 -0.05 -7.36 24.11
N THR A 19 0.78 -6.77 24.96
CA THR A 19 0.52 -6.70 26.40
C THR A 19 -0.25 -5.43 26.81
N ARG A 20 -0.59 -4.55 25.86
CA ARG A 20 -1.25 -3.27 26.14
C ARG A 20 -2.34 -2.97 25.13
N ALA A 21 -3.59 -3.33 25.49
CA ALA A 21 -4.76 -3.15 24.64
C ALA A 21 -4.94 -1.71 24.11
N GLN A 22 -4.61 -0.69 24.91
CA GLN A 22 -4.70 0.72 24.47
C GLN A 22 -3.85 1.04 23.24
N THR A 23 -2.76 0.31 23.01
CA THR A 23 -1.92 0.49 21.82
C THR A 23 -2.60 -0.04 20.56
N PHE A 24 -3.43 -1.08 20.70
CA PHE A 24 -4.25 -1.59 19.61
C PHE A 24 -5.34 -0.58 19.21
N ASP A 25 -5.97 0.10 20.17
CA ASP A 25 -6.96 1.15 19.87
C ASP A 25 -6.37 2.31 19.05
N ALA A 26 -5.07 2.58 19.23
CA ALA A 26 -4.35 3.59 18.47
C ALA A 26 -4.04 3.17 17.02
N VAL A 27 -4.01 1.86 16.70
CA VAL A 27 -3.71 1.34 15.35
C VAL A 27 -4.64 1.95 14.31
N THR A 28 -5.94 2.02 14.62
CA THR A 28 -6.94 2.60 13.70
C THR A 28 -6.63 4.06 13.39
N LYS A 29 -6.20 4.83 14.40
CA LYS A 29 -5.84 6.25 14.22
C LYS A 29 -4.60 6.38 13.33
N TRP A 30 -3.59 5.53 13.54
CA TRP A 30 -2.39 5.50 12.71
C TRP A 30 -2.68 5.10 11.27
N LYS A 31 -3.54 4.10 11.06
CA LYS A 31 -3.94 3.65 9.72
C LYS A 31 -4.65 4.77 8.96
N THR A 32 -5.63 5.43 9.59
CA THR A 32 -6.31 6.57 8.98
C THR A 32 -5.35 7.73 8.68
N ASP A 33 -4.42 8.03 9.59
CA ASP A 33 -3.43 9.09 9.39
C ASP A 33 -2.51 8.81 8.19
N LEU A 34 -2.11 7.54 8.03
CA LEU A 34 -1.33 7.05 6.90
C LEU A 34 -2.12 7.21 5.59
N ASP A 35 -3.30 6.59 5.51
CA ASP A 35 -4.13 6.57 4.29
C ASP A 35 -4.53 7.97 3.81
N THR A 36 -4.68 8.93 4.74
CA THR A 36 -5.04 10.32 4.40
C THR A 36 -3.86 11.10 3.82
N LYS A 37 -2.62 10.70 4.11
CA LYS A 37 -1.42 11.50 3.84
C LYS A 37 -0.50 10.92 2.77
N VAL A 38 -0.61 9.61 2.51
CA VAL A 38 0.20 8.94 1.50
C VAL A 38 -0.66 8.01 0.65
N THR A 39 -0.48 8.13 -0.66
CA THR A 39 -1.06 7.27 -1.69
C THR A 39 0.03 6.95 -2.69
N LEU A 40 -0.07 5.80 -3.36
CA LEU A 40 0.76 5.49 -4.51
C LEU A 40 0.44 6.42 -5.69
N ALA A 41 1.27 6.35 -6.74
CA ALA A 41 1.08 7.11 -7.98
C ALA A 41 -0.26 6.79 -8.69
N ASP A 42 -0.78 5.58 -8.51
CA ASP A 42 -2.08 5.14 -9.04
C ASP A 42 -3.28 5.61 -8.17
N GLY A 43 -3.02 6.33 -7.08
CA GLY A 43 -4.03 6.81 -6.13
C GLY A 43 -4.48 5.79 -5.09
N SER A 44 -3.93 4.56 -5.10
CA SER A 44 -4.24 3.54 -4.10
C SER A 44 -3.49 3.78 -2.77
N SER A 45 -4.01 3.21 -1.67
CA SER A 45 -3.32 3.24 -0.37
C SER A 45 -2.08 2.36 -0.37
N ILE A 46 -1.05 2.76 0.39
CA ILE A 46 0.19 1.98 0.47
C ILE A 46 -0.02 0.63 1.19
N PRO A 47 0.65 -0.45 0.73
CA PRO A 47 0.59 -1.74 1.40
C PRO A 47 1.07 -1.56 2.84
N THR A 48 0.20 -1.95 3.77
CA THR A 48 0.43 -1.76 5.20
C THR A 48 0.26 -3.08 5.92
N VAL A 49 1.23 -3.45 6.75
CA VAL A 49 1.22 -4.70 7.53
C VAL A 49 1.12 -4.37 9.01
N LEU A 50 0.24 -5.08 9.72
CA LEU A 50 0.04 -4.91 11.16
C LEU A 50 0.96 -5.84 11.94
N LEU A 51 1.74 -5.30 12.87
CA LEU A 51 2.64 -6.08 13.73
C LEU A 51 2.13 -6.09 15.17
N ALA A 52 1.78 -7.28 15.64
CA ALA A 52 1.46 -7.57 17.04
C ALA A 52 2.77 -7.89 17.77
N ASN A 53 3.46 -6.85 18.24
CA ASN A 53 4.81 -6.96 18.80
C ASN A 53 4.82 -7.35 20.29
N LYS A 54 5.93 -7.92 20.75
CA LYS A 54 6.15 -8.53 22.07
C LYS A 54 5.37 -9.83 22.29
N CYS A 55 5.20 -10.63 21.26
CA CYS A 55 4.50 -11.93 21.36
C CYS A 55 5.18 -12.94 22.30
N ASP A 56 6.42 -12.66 22.75
CA ASP A 56 7.11 -13.37 23.83
C ASP A 56 6.47 -13.16 25.22
N GLN A 57 5.57 -12.19 25.36
CA GLN A 57 4.87 -11.86 26.60
C GLN A 57 3.40 -12.30 26.56
N PRO A 58 2.74 -12.44 27.73
CA PRO A 58 1.32 -12.76 27.80
C PRO A 58 0.46 -11.73 27.05
N LYS A 59 -0.37 -12.24 26.14
CA LYS A 59 -1.19 -11.42 25.24
C LYS A 59 -2.48 -10.99 25.93
N GLU A 60 -2.83 -9.72 25.80
CA GLU A 60 -4.11 -9.16 26.22
C GLU A 60 -5.00 -8.82 25.02
N GLY A 61 -6.31 -9.02 25.17
CA GLY A 61 -7.31 -8.55 24.19
C GLY A 61 -7.46 -9.41 22.94
N VAL A 62 -7.67 -8.75 21.79
CA VAL A 62 -8.15 -9.36 20.53
C VAL A 62 -7.11 -10.27 19.86
N VAL A 63 -5.82 -10.09 20.16
CA VAL A 63 -4.71 -10.88 19.59
C VAL A 63 -4.84 -12.38 19.89
N ASN A 64 -5.55 -12.74 20.96
CA ASN A 64 -5.83 -14.13 21.32
C ASN A 64 -6.78 -14.84 20.35
N ASN A 65 -7.44 -14.11 19.46
CA ASN A 65 -8.34 -14.65 18.46
C ASN A 65 -7.88 -14.28 17.04
N PRO A 66 -7.11 -15.16 16.37
CA PRO A 66 -6.61 -14.93 15.02
C PRO A 66 -7.70 -14.54 14.02
N ALA A 67 -8.89 -15.17 14.09
CA ALA A 67 -9.98 -14.87 13.16
C ALA A 67 -10.47 -13.42 13.28
N ARG A 68 -10.53 -12.87 14.50
CA ARG A 68 -10.87 -11.45 14.69
C ARG A 68 -9.79 -10.52 14.17
N MET A 69 -8.53 -10.91 14.25
CA MET A 69 -7.42 -10.13 13.69
C MET A 69 -7.45 -10.12 12.16
N ASP A 70 -7.79 -11.26 11.54
CA ASP A 70 -7.97 -11.36 10.09
C ASP A 70 -9.11 -10.48 9.60
N ASP A 71 -10.26 -10.52 10.30
CA ASP A 71 -11.40 -9.66 9.98
C ASP A 71 -11.06 -8.17 10.17
N TYR A 72 -10.39 -7.81 11.27
CA TYR A 72 -9.93 -6.43 11.51
C TYR A 72 -8.98 -5.95 10.40
N CYS A 73 -8.04 -6.80 9.97
CA CYS A 73 -7.13 -6.46 8.89
C CYS A 73 -7.86 -6.24 7.57
N ARG A 74 -8.83 -7.10 7.24
CA ARG A 74 -9.64 -6.98 6.04
C ARG A 74 -10.48 -5.70 6.04
N GLU A 75 -11.15 -5.40 7.15
CA GLU A 75 -12.01 -4.22 7.29
C GLU A 75 -11.23 -2.90 7.23
N ARG A 76 -10.00 -2.88 7.76
CA ARG A 76 -9.16 -1.68 7.82
C ARG A 76 -8.16 -1.54 6.68
N GLY A 77 -8.18 -2.48 5.72
CA GLY A 77 -7.31 -2.44 4.55
C GLY A 77 -5.83 -2.67 4.87
N PHE A 78 -5.54 -3.54 5.85
CA PHE A 78 -4.19 -4.08 6.04
C PHE A 78 -3.96 -5.25 5.09
N SER A 79 -2.75 -5.36 4.54
CA SER A 79 -2.36 -6.46 3.65
C SER A 79 -2.19 -7.79 4.37
N GLY A 80 -2.01 -7.75 5.70
CA GLY A 80 -1.83 -8.90 6.57
C GLY A 80 -1.33 -8.47 7.95
N TRP A 81 -1.20 -9.43 8.87
CA TRP A 81 -0.65 -9.19 10.19
C TRP A 81 0.28 -10.31 10.64
N PHE A 82 1.19 -9.99 11.56
CA PHE A 82 2.15 -10.93 12.12
C PHE A 82 2.33 -10.71 13.61
N GLU A 83 2.44 -11.81 14.36
CA GLU A 83 2.92 -11.78 15.74
C GLU A 83 4.44 -11.70 15.73
N THR A 84 5.00 -10.66 16.33
CA THR A 84 6.45 -10.40 16.29
C THR A 84 7.04 -10.28 17.68
N SER A 85 8.29 -10.69 17.82
CA SER A 85 9.10 -10.36 18.99
C SER A 85 10.43 -9.84 18.51
N ALA A 86 10.67 -8.55 18.72
CA ALA A 86 12.00 -7.98 18.51
C ALA A 86 13.04 -8.55 19.49
N LYS A 87 12.61 -9.04 20.65
CA LYS A 87 13.48 -9.61 21.69
C LYS A 87 13.97 -11.00 21.31
N GLU A 88 13.05 -11.87 20.88
CA GLU A 88 13.34 -13.27 20.54
C GLU A 88 13.55 -13.46 19.03
N ASN A 89 13.58 -12.37 18.25
CA ASN A 89 13.67 -12.35 16.79
C ASN A 89 12.61 -13.24 16.10
N ILE A 90 11.35 -13.12 16.52
CA ILE A 90 10.24 -13.91 15.98
C ILE A 90 9.52 -13.12 14.89
N ASN A 91 9.37 -13.73 13.70
CA ASN A 91 8.60 -13.24 12.55
C ASN A 91 9.00 -11.87 11.97
N ILE A 92 10.14 -11.32 12.38
CA ILE A 92 10.63 -10.01 11.88
C ILE A 92 10.99 -10.12 10.40
N ASP A 93 11.74 -11.16 10.03
CA ASP A 93 12.14 -11.44 8.65
C ASP A 93 10.94 -11.78 7.76
N GLU A 94 10.03 -12.61 8.24
CA GLU A 94 8.82 -13.03 7.54
C GLU A 94 7.90 -11.84 7.23
N ALA A 95 7.65 -10.99 8.23
CA ALA A 95 6.85 -9.78 8.05
C ALA A 95 7.51 -8.80 7.07
N SER A 96 8.83 -8.63 7.17
CA SER A 96 9.62 -7.80 6.26
C SER A 96 9.54 -8.29 4.82
N ARG A 97 9.77 -9.59 4.58
CA ARG A 97 9.67 -10.21 3.26
C ARG A 97 8.25 -10.10 2.70
N PHE A 98 7.23 -10.29 3.53
CA PHE A 98 5.84 -10.16 3.11
C PHE A 98 5.52 -8.74 2.61
N LEU A 99 5.93 -7.72 3.36
CA LEU A 99 5.74 -6.32 2.95
C LEU A 99 6.49 -6.02 1.65
N VAL A 100 7.77 -6.39 1.56
CA VAL A 100 8.58 -6.17 0.35
C VAL A 100 7.93 -6.84 -0.88
N ASN A 101 7.45 -8.07 -0.74
CA ASN A 101 6.75 -8.76 -1.82
C ASN A 101 5.49 -8.01 -2.27
N ARG A 102 4.73 -7.43 -1.33
CA ARG A 102 3.55 -6.61 -1.66
C ARG A 102 3.93 -5.33 -2.41
N ILE A 103 4.97 -4.64 -1.96
CA ILE A 103 5.48 -3.44 -2.63
C ILE A 103 5.89 -3.77 -4.08
N LEU A 104 6.71 -4.81 -4.27
CA LEU A 104 7.18 -5.22 -5.59
C LEU A 104 6.04 -5.64 -6.53
N ASN A 105 4.98 -6.25 -6.00
CA ASN A 105 3.82 -6.62 -6.80
C ASN A 105 3.00 -5.41 -7.26
N ASN A 106 2.89 -4.37 -6.43
CA ASN A 106 2.23 -3.12 -6.82
C ASN A 106 3.03 -2.38 -7.91
N GLU A 107 4.36 -2.33 -7.79
CA GLU A 107 5.24 -1.70 -8.80
C GLU A 107 5.13 -2.40 -10.17
N LYS A 108 5.10 -3.74 -10.19
CA LYS A 108 4.94 -4.51 -11.44
C LYS A 108 3.60 -4.24 -12.14
N GLN A 109 2.54 -4.07 -11.36
CA GLN A 109 1.22 -3.73 -11.91
C GLN A 109 1.19 -2.30 -12.47
N GLY A 110 1.85 -1.35 -11.80
CA GLY A 110 2.04 0.00 -12.31
C GLY A 110 2.78 0.04 -13.65
N MET A 111 3.86 -0.74 -13.78
CA MET A 111 4.61 -0.86 -15.04
C MET A 111 3.77 -1.46 -16.19
N MET A 112 3.02 -2.54 -15.95
CA MET A 112 2.14 -3.13 -16.96
C MET A 112 1.04 -2.18 -17.45
N LEU A 113 0.48 -1.34 -16.56
CA LEU A 113 -0.51 -0.32 -16.92
C LEU A 113 0.09 0.78 -17.81
N THR A 114 1.33 1.18 -17.57
CA THR A 114 2.00 2.20 -18.41
C THR A 114 2.34 1.68 -19.81
N GLU A 115 2.83 0.43 -19.93
CA GLU A 115 3.11 -0.18 -21.24
C GLU A 115 1.85 -0.35 -22.12
N SER A 116 0.70 -0.61 -21.50
CA SER A 116 -0.58 -0.75 -22.22
C SER A 116 -1.16 0.59 -22.66
N LEU A 117 -0.96 1.66 -21.90
CA LEU A 117 -1.37 3.02 -22.31
C LEU A 117 -0.47 3.59 -23.42
N ASP A 118 0.81 3.23 -23.45
CA ASP A 118 1.74 3.65 -24.51
C ASP A 118 1.53 2.86 -25.82
N ALA A 119 1.04 1.62 -25.74
CA ALA A 119 0.71 0.81 -26.92
C ALA A 119 -0.47 1.36 -27.73
N ASP A 120 -1.46 1.99 -27.08
CA ASP A 120 -2.63 2.60 -27.75
C ASP A 120 -2.32 3.97 -28.38
N LYS A 121 -1.16 4.57 -28.08
CA LYS A 121 -0.79 5.92 -28.58
C LYS A 121 -0.03 5.92 -29.91
N PHE A 122 0.23 4.74 -30.50
CA PHE A 122 0.99 4.61 -31.75
C PHE A 122 0.14 4.11 -32.94
N SER A 123 -1.02 4.74 -33.20
CA SER A 123 -1.63 4.70 -34.55
C SER A 123 -1.44 6.05 -35.23
N VAL A 124 -0.27 6.23 -35.85
CA VAL A 124 -0.02 7.31 -36.80
C VAL A 124 -0.54 6.84 -38.16
N ASP A 125 -1.85 6.96 -38.39
CA ASP A 125 -2.41 6.84 -39.74
C ASP A 125 -2.04 8.08 -40.56
N GLY A 126 -0.81 8.05 -41.07
CA GLY A 126 -0.35 8.96 -42.10
C GLY A 126 -1.06 8.70 -43.42
N LYS A 127 -2.11 9.48 -43.69
CA LYS A 127 -2.48 9.87 -45.06
C LYS A 127 -2.78 11.36 -45.13
N ALA A 128 -1.72 12.14 -45.31
CA ALA A 128 -1.84 13.45 -45.94
C ALA A 128 -2.36 13.26 -47.38
N LYS A 129 -3.47 13.92 -47.72
CA LYS A 129 -3.86 14.22 -49.10
C LYS A 129 -4.08 15.74 -49.23
N PRO A 130 -3.82 16.31 -50.43
CA PRO A 130 -3.43 17.70 -50.59
C PRO A 130 -4.64 18.66 -50.61
N ALA A 131 -4.39 19.90 -50.20
CA ALA A 131 -5.33 21.01 -50.27
C ALA A 131 -5.62 21.42 -51.73
N GLU A 132 -6.90 21.38 -52.13
CA GLU A 132 -7.37 22.06 -53.34
C GLU A 132 -7.64 23.53 -53.02
N LYS A 133 -6.90 24.42 -53.70
CA LYS A 133 -7.20 25.86 -53.76
C LYS A 133 -8.15 26.10 -54.94
N SER A 134 -9.41 26.45 -54.68
CA SER A 134 -10.25 27.07 -55.72
C SER A 134 -10.09 28.59 -55.65
N GLY A 135 -9.59 29.17 -56.74
CA GLY A 135 -9.29 30.59 -56.89
C GLY A 135 -10.52 31.50 -56.86
N CYS A 136 -10.26 32.72 -56.38
CA CYS A 136 -11.13 33.89 -56.44
C CYS A 136 -11.21 34.40 -57.89
N ALA A 137 -12.41 34.78 -58.34
CA ALA A 137 -12.60 35.50 -59.59
C ALA A 137 -13.24 36.87 -59.31
N CYS A 138 -12.64 37.85 -59.97
CA CYS A 138 -13.00 39.24 -60.19
C CYS A 138 -14.40 39.47 -60.77
#